data_AF-A0A439NZK0-F1
#
_entry.id   AF-A0A439NZK0-F1
#
_cell.length_a   1.000
_cell.length_b   1.000
_cell.length_c   1.000
_cell.angle_alpha   90.00
_cell.angle_beta   90.00
_cell.angle_gamma   90.00
#
_symmetry.space_group_name_H-M   'P 1'
#
loop_
_entity.id
_entity.type
_entity.pdbx_description
1 polymer ?
#
loop_
_entity_poly.entity_id
_entity_poly.type
_entity_poly.pdbx_seq_one_letter_code
_entity_poly.pdbx_strand_id
1 'polypeptide(L)'
;NGSGVVEGRTATSNDLVFTVSVSSTGSVTLDQIRAVVHSDTTNDDDSKTLAADNLIQLTATITDKDGDHQSATLNIGQNLNFKDDGPSISTTGTEPTLTVDETVLATNDTKSFAANFSSAFGADGAGTLTYALSVTAGSTGLVDTATGQAVVLSVNGSGVVEGRTATSNDLVFTVSVSSTG
;
A
#
# COMPACT_ATOMS: atom_id res chain seq x y z
N ASN A 1 37.84 11.12 19.21
CA ASN A 1 36.71 10.84 20.12
C ASN A 1 35.55 10.38 19.26
N GLY A 2 35.52 9.08 18.96
CA GLY A 2 35.17 8.55 17.63
C GLY A 2 33.84 7.80 17.54
N SER A 3 32.79 8.26 18.21
CA SER A 3 31.44 7.70 18.07
C SER A 3 30.43 8.82 17.80
N GLY A 4 30.65 9.59 16.73
CA GLY A 4 29.65 10.55 16.28
C GLY A 4 28.52 9.80 15.58
N VAL A 5 27.30 9.91 16.11
CA VAL A 5 26.09 9.51 15.38
C VAL A 5 25.67 10.71 14.55
N VAL A 6 25.52 10.53 13.24
CA VAL A 6 24.90 11.51 12.36
C VAL A 6 23.40 11.27 12.42
N GLU A 7 22.63 12.33 12.65
CA GLU A 7 21.16 12.26 12.73
C GLU A 7 20.53 13.03 11.58
N GLY A 8 19.63 12.36 10.84
CA GLY A 8 18.70 13.02 9.93
C GLY A 8 17.45 13.41 10.71
N ARG A 9 17.14 14.71 10.77
CA ARG A 9 15.96 15.24 11.47
C ARG A 9 15.07 16.08 10.57
N THR A 10 13.78 16.15 10.88
CA THR A 10 12.87 17.08 10.20
C THR A 10 13.27 18.53 10.50
N ALA A 11 13.19 19.41 9.50
CA ALA A 11 13.64 20.79 9.64
C ALA A 11 12.81 21.63 10.63
N THR A 12 11.53 21.30 10.81
CA THR A 12 10.57 22.10 11.60
C THR A 12 10.30 21.52 12.98
N SER A 13 10.04 20.21 13.08
CA SER A 13 9.71 19.54 14.35
C SER A 13 10.92 18.91 15.05
N ASN A 14 12.09 18.89 14.41
CA ASN A 14 13.32 18.25 14.91
C ASN A 14 13.14 16.75 15.24
N ASP A 15 12.17 16.12 14.60
CA ASP A 15 11.89 14.72 14.74
C ASP A 15 12.99 13.89 14.09
N LEU A 16 13.44 12.84 14.79
CA LEU A 16 14.45 11.93 14.27
C LEU A 16 13.86 11.03 13.17
N VAL A 17 14.52 10.99 12.00
CA VAL A 17 14.12 10.23 10.80
C VAL A 17 15.04 9.05 10.55
N PHE A 18 16.36 9.26 10.66
CA PHE A 18 17.34 8.18 10.55
C PHE A 18 18.61 8.52 11.32
N THR A 19 19.43 7.52 11.60
CA THR A 19 20.79 7.70 12.13
C THR A 19 21.81 6.98 11.28
N VAL A 20 23.03 7.51 11.25
CA VAL A 20 24.21 6.85 10.69
C VAL A 20 25.28 6.84 11.76
N SER A 21 25.80 5.65 12.07
CA SER A 21 26.85 5.47 13.08
C SER A 21 27.98 4.62 12.53
N VAL A 22 29.16 4.74 13.13
CA VAL A 22 30.34 3.93 12.77
C VAL A 22 30.92 3.28 14.01
N SER A 23 31.25 1.99 13.91
CA SER A 23 31.93 1.25 14.98
C SER A 23 33.44 1.55 15.00
N SER A 24 34.13 1.14 16.08
CA SER A 24 35.59 1.21 16.15
C SER A 24 36.32 0.35 15.10
N THR A 25 35.61 -0.59 14.44
CA THR A 25 36.13 -1.42 13.36
C THR A 25 35.84 -0.83 11.97
N GLY A 26 35.23 0.36 11.90
CA GLY A 26 34.86 1.02 10.65
C GLY A 26 33.57 0.51 10.01
N SER A 27 32.78 -0.31 10.71
CA SER A 27 31.47 -0.75 10.21
C SER A 27 30.46 0.39 10.34
N VAL A 28 29.82 0.77 9.23
CA VAL A 28 28.80 1.81 9.19
C VAL A 28 27.41 1.18 9.28
N THR A 29 26.57 1.71 10.17
CA THR A 29 25.16 1.31 10.33
C THR A 29 24.27 2.47 9.95
N LEU A 30 23.32 2.23 9.04
CA LEU A 30 22.18 3.10 8.75
C LEU A 30 20.94 2.52 9.47
N ASP A 31 20.28 3.34 10.27
CA ASP A 31 19.05 2.99 10.96
C ASP A 31 17.94 3.97 10.57
N GLN A 32 16.88 3.48 9.92
CA GLN A 32 15.73 4.28 9.52
C GLN A 32 14.63 4.17 10.58
N ILE A 33 14.18 5.31 11.08
CA ILE A 33 13.24 5.42 12.19
C ILE A 33 11.87 5.90 11.70
N ARG A 34 11.82 6.65 10.59
CA ARG A 34 10.58 7.11 9.96
C ARG A 34 10.62 6.91 8.44
N ALA A 35 9.46 6.65 7.84
CA ALA A 35 9.30 6.62 6.40
C ALA A 35 9.71 7.95 5.76
N VAL A 36 10.25 7.87 4.54
CA VAL A 36 10.61 9.03 3.71
C VAL A 36 9.77 9.01 2.45
N VAL A 37 9.54 10.17 1.85
CA VAL A 37 8.69 10.26 0.64
C VAL A 37 9.49 9.92 -0.62
N HIS A 38 8.93 8.98 -1.39
CA HIS A 38 9.35 8.59 -2.72
C HIS A 38 8.46 9.25 -3.77
N SER A 39 9.02 9.54 -4.94
CA SER A 39 8.32 10.30 -5.99
C SER A 39 7.61 9.41 -7.01
N ASP A 40 8.08 8.18 -7.19
CA ASP A 40 7.45 7.22 -8.09
C ASP A 40 6.36 6.44 -7.36
N THR A 41 5.11 6.82 -7.57
CA THR A 41 3.95 6.18 -6.93
C THR A 41 3.52 4.87 -7.62
N THR A 42 4.32 4.35 -8.55
CA THR A 42 4.02 3.12 -9.31
C THR A 42 5.02 1.99 -9.06
N ASN A 43 6.07 2.27 -8.28
CA ASN A 43 7.08 1.31 -7.88
C ASN A 43 7.06 1.14 -6.36
N ASP A 44 6.42 0.06 -5.91
CA ASP A 44 6.25 -0.25 -4.49
C ASP A 44 7.57 -0.57 -3.74
N ASP A 45 8.72 -0.64 -4.44
CA ASP A 45 10.07 -0.81 -3.87
C ASP A 45 11.06 0.22 -4.47
N ASP A 46 10.61 1.47 -4.67
CA ASP A 46 11.46 2.58 -5.11
C ASP A 46 12.62 2.84 -4.13
N SER A 47 13.72 3.39 -4.63
CA SER A 47 14.92 3.67 -3.84
C SER A 47 15.29 5.14 -3.95
N LYS A 48 15.53 5.77 -2.80
CA LYS A 48 16.02 7.14 -2.71
C LYS A 48 17.29 7.21 -1.88
N THR A 49 18.16 8.16 -2.21
CA THR A 49 19.38 8.43 -1.47
C THR A 49 19.53 9.92 -1.16
N LEU A 50 20.59 10.31 -0.45
CA LEU A 50 20.87 11.69 -0.12
C LEU A 50 21.21 12.50 -1.38
N ALA A 51 20.88 13.80 -1.37
CA ALA A 51 21.01 14.66 -2.56
C ALA A 51 22.45 14.85 -3.06
N ALA A 52 23.45 14.62 -2.21
CA ALA A 52 24.85 14.65 -2.59
C ALA A 52 25.66 13.66 -1.75
N ASP A 53 26.71 13.13 -2.36
CA ASP A 53 27.51 12.05 -1.77
C ASP A 53 28.33 12.52 -0.56
N ASN A 54 28.77 13.78 -0.58
CA ASN A 54 29.59 14.37 0.47
C ASN A 54 28.78 14.87 1.69
N LEU A 55 27.46 14.64 1.72
CA LEU A 55 26.62 14.99 2.87
C LEU A 55 26.96 14.16 4.11
N ILE A 56 27.46 12.93 3.91
CA ILE A 56 28.01 12.10 4.98
C ILE A 56 29.39 11.62 4.55
N GLN A 57 30.36 11.87 5.42
CA GLN A 57 31.77 11.58 5.18
C GLN A 57 32.29 10.63 6.26
N LEU A 58 32.93 9.54 5.84
CA LEU A 58 33.65 8.61 6.71
C LEU A 58 35.13 8.94 6.67
N THR A 59 35.70 9.36 7.81
CA THR A 59 37.13 9.67 7.94
C THR A 59 37.82 8.62 8.79
N ALA A 60 38.84 7.97 8.23
CA ALA A 60 39.77 7.13 8.96
C ALA A 60 41.01 7.96 9.31
N THR A 61 41.50 7.82 10.54
CA THR A 61 42.74 8.45 11.02
C THR A 61 43.67 7.37 11.54
N ILE A 62 44.90 7.35 11.04
CA ILE A 62 45.99 6.54 11.58
C ILE A 62 46.85 7.41 12.49
N THR A 63 47.35 6.82 13.57
CA THR A 63 48.31 7.42 14.51
C THR A 63 49.42 6.43 14.70
N ASP A 64 50.68 6.85 14.57
CA ASP A 64 51.81 6.00 14.92
C ASP A 64 52.17 6.11 16.41
N LYS A 65 53.33 5.60 16.79
CA LYS A 65 53.68 5.39 18.20
C LYS A 65 54.18 6.65 18.89
N ASP A 66 54.83 7.54 18.15
CA ASP A 66 55.33 8.84 18.59
C ASP A 66 54.32 9.97 18.40
N GLY A 67 53.22 9.70 17.70
CA GLY A 67 52.03 10.54 17.72
C GLY A 67 51.81 11.34 16.44
N ASP A 68 52.47 10.96 15.34
CA ASP A 68 52.13 11.49 14.02
C ASP A 68 50.77 10.94 13.57
N HIS A 69 49.98 11.79 12.92
CA HIS A 69 48.64 11.44 12.45
C HIS A 69 48.49 11.68 10.96
N GLN A 70 47.76 10.79 10.27
CA GLN A 70 47.28 11.01 8.92
C GLN A 70 45.83 10.56 8.78
N SER A 71 45.06 11.24 7.94
CA SER A 71 43.65 10.90 7.69
C SER A 71 43.34 10.73 6.21
N ALA A 72 42.30 9.94 5.93
CA ALA A 72 41.67 9.82 4.61
C ALA A 72 40.14 9.80 4.77
N THR A 73 39.43 10.38 3.80
CA THR A 73 37.97 10.55 3.84
C THR A 73 37.30 9.94 2.62
N LEU A 74 36.19 9.27 2.84
CA LEU A 74 35.26 8.81 1.82
C LEU A 74 33.93 9.55 1.96
N ASN A 75 33.38 9.98 0.84
CA ASN A 75 31.98 10.40 0.73
C ASN A 75 31.13 9.13 0.64
N ILE A 76 30.09 9.03 1.47
CA ILE A 76 29.23 7.83 1.53
C ILE A 76 27.74 8.16 1.47
N GLY A 77 27.38 9.43 1.31
CA GLY A 77 26.00 9.89 1.38
C GLY A 77 25.08 9.24 0.36
N GLN A 78 25.57 9.01 -0.87
CA GLN A 78 24.79 8.33 -1.92
C GLN A 78 24.85 6.80 -1.83
N ASN A 79 25.67 6.25 -0.93
CA ASN A 79 25.66 4.82 -0.62
C ASN A 79 24.54 4.43 0.36
N LEU A 80 23.86 5.41 0.96
CA LEU A 80 22.77 5.21 1.91
C LEU A 80 21.44 5.25 1.17
N ASN A 81 20.80 4.10 1.02
CA ASN A 81 19.55 3.97 0.29
C ASN A 81 18.38 3.74 1.25
N PHE A 82 17.30 4.48 1.03
CA PHE A 82 16.01 4.34 1.70
C PHE A 82 15.04 3.72 0.70
N LYS A 83 14.60 2.49 0.97
CA LYS A 83 13.60 1.83 0.15
C LYS A 83 12.20 2.25 0.55
N ASP A 84 11.34 2.32 -0.45
CA ASP A 84 9.91 2.47 -0.25
C ASP A 84 9.31 1.12 0.15
N ASP A 85 8.30 1.17 1.00
CA ASP A 85 7.50 0.00 1.36
C ASP A 85 6.08 0.29 0.89
N GLY A 86 5.75 -0.14 -0.32
CA GLY A 86 4.46 0.15 -0.94
C GLY A 86 3.29 -0.70 -0.42
N PRO A 87 2.07 -0.40 -0.88
CA PRO A 87 0.88 -1.10 -0.46
C PRO A 87 0.86 -2.56 -0.96
N SER A 88 0.26 -3.46 -0.18
CA SER A 88 -0.01 -4.83 -0.60
C SER A 88 -1.44 -5.25 -0.25
N ILE A 89 -2.03 -6.10 -1.09
CA ILE A 89 -3.37 -6.63 -0.86
C ILE A 89 -3.48 -8.05 -1.40
N SER A 90 -4.20 -8.90 -0.66
CA SER A 90 -4.49 -10.27 -1.04
C SER A 90 -5.86 -10.69 -0.56
N THR A 91 -6.43 -11.72 -1.20
CA THR A 91 -7.70 -12.32 -0.78
C THR A 91 -7.45 -13.50 0.16
N THR A 92 -8.24 -13.62 1.20
CA THR A 92 -8.15 -14.67 2.22
C THR A 92 -9.55 -15.13 2.69
N GLY A 93 -9.59 -16.21 3.46
CA GLY A 93 -10.81 -16.67 4.12
C GLY A 93 -11.86 -17.29 3.19
N THR A 94 -13.05 -17.46 3.73
CA THR A 94 -14.21 -18.01 3.01
C THR A 94 -15.17 -16.88 2.69
N GLU A 95 -15.65 -16.83 1.45
CA GLU A 95 -16.63 -15.84 1.02
C GLU A 95 -17.99 -16.10 1.70
N PRO A 96 -18.64 -15.08 2.28
CA PRO A 96 -20.00 -15.24 2.77
C PRO A 96 -20.96 -15.44 1.59
N THR A 97 -21.99 -16.25 1.81
CA THR A 97 -23.10 -16.41 0.87
C THR A 97 -24.17 -15.37 1.16
N LEU A 98 -24.63 -14.67 0.12
CA LEU A 98 -25.81 -13.83 0.15
C LEU A 98 -27.03 -14.67 -0.28
N THR A 99 -28.14 -14.58 0.45
CA THR A 99 -29.36 -15.35 0.14
C THR A 99 -30.62 -14.52 0.37
N VAL A 100 -31.45 -14.41 -0.65
CA VAL A 100 -32.79 -13.79 -0.61
C VAL A 100 -33.86 -14.85 -0.88
N ASP A 101 -35.13 -14.53 -0.60
CA ASP A 101 -36.27 -15.44 -0.77
C ASP A 101 -37.42 -14.71 -1.47
N GLU A 102 -37.88 -15.24 -2.60
CA GLU A 102 -38.98 -14.68 -3.39
C GLU A 102 -40.32 -14.65 -2.66
N THR A 103 -40.46 -15.37 -1.54
CA THR A 103 -41.61 -15.24 -0.63
C THR A 103 -41.76 -13.81 -0.12
N VAL A 104 -40.65 -13.07 0.05
CA VAL A 104 -40.63 -11.67 0.48
C VAL A 104 -39.57 -10.87 -0.31
N LEU A 105 -39.96 -10.34 -1.47
CA LEU A 105 -39.09 -9.56 -2.37
C LEU A 105 -38.47 -8.29 -1.77
N ALA A 106 -38.98 -7.80 -0.64
CA ALA A 106 -38.47 -6.60 0.03
C ALA A 106 -37.35 -6.89 1.06
N THR A 107 -37.03 -8.16 1.29
CA THR A 107 -35.98 -8.55 2.25
C THR A 107 -34.66 -8.76 1.53
N ASN A 108 -33.71 -7.86 1.78
CA ASN A 108 -32.34 -7.96 1.28
C ASN A 108 -31.47 -8.78 2.23
N ASP A 109 -30.40 -9.38 1.69
CA ASP A 109 -29.28 -9.89 2.50
C ASP A 109 -28.09 -8.94 2.41
N THR A 110 -27.33 -8.85 3.50
CA THR A 110 -26.14 -8.02 3.59
C THR A 110 -25.09 -8.76 4.42
N LYS A 111 -23.91 -8.88 3.85
CA LYS A 111 -22.74 -9.54 4.46
C LYS A 111 -21.52 -8.69 4.16
N SER A 112 -20.57 -8.64 5.09
CA SER A 112 -19.29 -7.98 4.84
C SER A 112 -18.31 -8.96 4.21
N PHE A 113 -17.71 -8.55 3.10
CA PHE A 113 -16.59 -9.23 2.45
C PHE A 113 -15.25 -8.61 2.86
N ALA A 114 -15.24 -7.57 3.70
CA ALA A 114 -14.03 -6.84 4.05
C ALA A 114 -12.96 -7.75 4.70
N ALA A 115 -13.40 -8.70 5.53
CA ALA A 115 -12.52 -9.68 6.15
C ALA A 115 -11.84 -10.64 5.15
N ASN A 116 -12.34 -10.72 3.92
CA ASN A 116 -11.70 -11.50 2.86
C ASN A 116 -10.54 -10.78 2.19
N PHE A 117 -10.26 -9.51 2.54
CA PHE A 117 -9.12 -8.76 2.01
C PHE A 117 -8.11 -8.47 3.11
N SER A 118 -6.93 -9.07 3.00
CA SER A 118 -5.78 -8.73 3.84
C SER A 118 -4.97 -7.66 3.11
N SER A 119 -4.95 -6.44 3.66
CA SER A 119 -4.25 -5.30 3.08
C SER A 119 -3.25 -4.68 4.06
N ALA A 120 -2.18 -4.12 3.52
CA ALA A 120 -1.22 -3.28 4.24
C ALA A 120 -0.91 -2.05 3.38
N PHE A 121 -0.75 -0.90 4.01
CA PHE A 121 -0.50 0.35 3.29
C PHE A 121 0.98 0.67 3.12
N GLY A 122 1.88 -0.05 3.80
CA GLY A 122 3.29 0.32 3.86
C GLY A 122 3.66 1.11 5.11
N ALA A 123 4.91 1.57 5.15
CA ALA A 123 5.50 2.27 6.31
C ALA A 123 5.10 3.75 6.42
N ASP A 124 4.61 4.34 5.34
CA ASP A 124 4.07 5.69 5.20
C ASP A 124 2.65 5.85 5.76
N GLY A 125 1.99 4.73 6.07
CA GLY A 125 0.75 4.67 6.83
C GLY A 125 -0.50 4.63 5.95
N ALA A 126 -1.67 4.74 6.58
CA ALA A 126 -2.93 4.45 5.89
C ALA A 126 -3.24 5.44 4.76
N GLY A 127 -3.40 4.90 3.55
CA GLY A 127 -4.03 5.57 2.41
C GLY A 127 -5.53 5.26 2.36
N THR A 128 -6.02 4.86 1.19
CA THR A 128 -7.44 4.51 0.97
C THR A 128 -7.61 3.06 0.55
N LEU A 129 -8.60 2.38 1.12
CA LEU A 129 -9.10 1.08 0.65
C LEU A 129 -10.52 1.27 0.12
N THR A 130 -10.74 0.90 -1.14
CA THR A 130 -12.05 1.05 -1.81
C THR A 130 -12.49 -0.28 -2.40
N TYR A 131 -13.80 -0.54 -2.35
CA TYR A 131 -14.41 -1.72 -2.95
C TYR A 131 -15.27 -1.30 -4.13
N ALA A 132 -15.25 -2.08 -5.21
CA ALA A 132 -16.07 -1.88 -6.38
C ALA A 132 -16.55 -3.22 -6.92
N LEU A 133 -17.75 -3.21 -7.52
CA LEU A 133 -18.26 -4.36 -8.26
C LEU A 133 -18.02 -4.16 -9.76
N SER A 134 -17.73 -5.25 -10.44
CA SER A 134 -17.64 -5.29 -11.90
C SER A 134 -18.33 -6.55 -12.42
N VAL A 135 -18.72 -6.53 -13.69
CA VAL A 135 -19.39 -7.65 -14.35
C VAL A 135 -18.56 -8.06 -15.55
N THR A 136 -18.26 -9.34 -15.65
CA THR A 136 -17.81 -9.95 -16.92
C THR A 136 -19.04 -10.40 -17.70
N ALA A 137 -19.13 -10.02 -18.97
CA ALA A 137 -20.28 -10.37 -19.81
C ALA A 137 -20.44 -11.89 -19.93
N GLY A 138 -21.67 -12.37 -19.77
CA GLY A 138 -22.00 -13.79 -19.84
C GLY A 138 -23.47 -14.05 -19.56
N SER A 139 -23.93 -15.26 -19.89
CA SER A 139 -25.27 -15.69 -19.49
C SER A 139 -25.31 -15.94 -17.99
N THR A 140 -26.30 -15.38 -17.29
CA THR A 140 -26.49 -15.63 -15.85
C THR A 140 -27.09 -17.00 -15.56
N GLY A 141 -27.76 -17.60 -16.56
CA GLY A 141 -28.60 -18.79 -16.35
C GLY A 141 -29.94 -18.50 -15.66
N LEU A 142 -30.20 -17.26 -15.24
CA LEU A 142 -31.44 -16.86 -14.62
C LEU A 142 -32.48 -16.47 -15.68
N VAL A 143 -33.74 -16.84 -15.43
CA VAL A 143 -34.90 -16.46 -16.25
C VAL A 143 -35.93 -15.83 -15.33
N ASP A 144 -36.37 -14.62 -15.66
CA ASP A 144 -37.45 -13.97 -14.93
C ASP A 144 -38.78 -14.69 -15.21
N THR A 145 -39.45 -15.13 -14.15
CA THR A 145 -40.69 -15.92 -14.27
C THR A 145 -41.84 -15.10 -14.86
N ALA A 146 -41.88 -13.79 -14.61
CA ALA A 146 -42.98 -12.94 -15.07
C ALA A 146 -42.97 -12.72 -16.58
N THR A 147 -41.78 -12.49 -17.16
CA THR A 147 -41.60 -12.20 -18.58
C THR A 147 -41.14 -13.41 -19.40
N GLY A 148 -40.58 -14.44 -18.75
CA GLY A 148 -39.96 -15.60 -19.41
C GLY A 148 -38.62 -15.29 -20.09
N GLN A 149 -38.02 -14.13 -19.79
CA GLN A 149 -36.81 -13.67 -20.46
C GLN A 149 -35.56 -13.94 -19.60
N ALA A 150 -34.43 -14.19 -20.25
CA ALA A 150 -33.15 -14.33 -19.57
C ALA A 150 -32.78 -13.03 -18.84
N VAL A 151 -32.10 -13.15 -17.70
CA VAL A 151 -31.54 -12.00 -16.97
C VAL A 151 -30.10 -11.77 -17.39
N VAL A 152 -29.75 -10.53 -17.69
CA VAL A 152 -28.39 -10.08 -18.03
C VAL A 152 -27.88 -9.11 -16.98
N LEU A 153 -26.57 -9.08 -16.76
CA LEU A 153 -25.92 -8.20 -15.79
C LEU A 153 -25.29 -7.00 -16.47
N SER A 154 -25.39 -5.86 -15.81
CA SER A 154 -24.65 -4.64 -16.17
C SER A 154 -24.30 -3.85 -14.91
N VAL A 155 -23.34 -2.95 -14.99
CA VAL A 155 -23.02 -1.99 -13.93
C VAL A 155 -23.53 -0.62 -14.36
N ASN A 156 -24.36 0.02 -13.54
CA ASN A 156 -24.88 1.35 -13.83
C ASN A 156 -23.86 2.46 -13.49
N GLY A 157 -24.18 3.71 -13.81
CA GLY A 157 -23.28 4.86 -13.60
C GLY A 157 -22.88 5.14 -12.15
N SER A 158 -23.56 4.52 -11.18
CA SER A 158 -23.27 4.62 -9.74
C SER A 158 -22.48 3.42 -9.20
N GLY A 159 -22.06 2.48 -10.05
CA GLY A 159 -21.33 1.28 -9.63
C GLY A 159 -22.19 0.15 -9.07
N VAL A 160 -23.52 0.24 -9.19
CA VAL A 160 -24.45 -0.82 -8.78
C VAL A 160 -24.59 -1.83 -9.92
N VAL A 161 -24.45 -3.12 -9.59
CA VAL A 161 -24.75 -4.21 -10.53
C VAL A 161 -26.27 -4.35 -10.61
N GLU A 162 -26.81 -4.34 -11.82
CA GLU A 162 -28.22 -4.56 -12.10
C GLU A 162 -28.39 -5.85 -12.89
N GLY A 163 -29.26 -6.74 -12.40
CA GLY A 163 -29.82 -7.84 -13.18
C GLY A 163 -31.08 -7.37 -13.87
N ARG A 164 -31.10 -7.35 -15.20
CA ARG A 164 -32.26 -6.92 -16.00
C ARG A 164 -32.68 -7.98 -17.00
N THR A 165 -33.95 -8.01 -17.39
CA THR A 165 -34.40 -8.90 -18.46
C THR A 165 -33.76 -8.52 -19.81
N ALA A 166 -33.37 -9.52 -20.59
CA ALA A 166 -32.57 -9.33 -21.80
C ALA A 166 -33.28 -8.55 -22.92
N THR A 167 -34.61 -8.62 -22.97
CA THR A 167 -35.40 -8.02 -24.06
C THR A 167 -36.24 -6.84 -23.58
N SER A 168 -36.99 -6.96 -22.47
CA SER A 168 -37.81 -5.86 -21.95
C SER A 168 -37.05 -4.86 -21.08
N ASN A 169 -35.82 -5.19 -20.64
CA ASN A 169 -34.96 -4.35 -19.79
C ASN A 169 -35.56 -4.04 -18.39
N ASP A 170 -36.48 -4.88 -17.93
CA ASP A 170 -37.08 -4.78 -16.59
C ASP A 170 -36.05 -5.14 -15.52
N LEU A 171 -36.03 -4.38 -14.42
CA LEU A 171 -35.11 -4.64 -13.30
C LEU A 171 -35.58 -5.85 -12.49
N VAL A 172 -34.68 -6.81 -12.27
CA VAL A 172 -34.92 -8.04 -11.51
C VAL A 172 -34.27 -7.96 -10.13
N PHE A 173 -33.00 -7.57 -10.05
CA PHE A 173 -32.30 -7.38 -8.78
C PHE A 173 -31.14 -6.38 -8.90
N THR A 174 -30.60 -5.95 -7.76
CA THR A 174 -29.39 -5.13 -7.67
C THR A 174 -28.38 -5.70 -6.68
N VAL A 175 -27.08 -5.54 -6.95
CA VAL A 175 -25.99 -5.79 -6.00
C VAL A 175 -25.14 -4.53 -5.89
N SER A 176 -24.88 -4.08 -4.66
CA SER A 176 -24.14 -2.84 -4.38
C SER A 176 -23.15 -3.02 -3.24
N VAL A 177 -22.07 -2.25 -3.27
CA VAL A 177 -21.17 -2.09 -2.13
C VAL A 177 -21.78 -1.07 -1.17
N SER A 178 -21.78 -1.36 0.13
CA SER A 178 -22.23 -0.41 1.15
C SER A 178 -21.21 0.71 1.34
N SER A 179 -21.64 1.92 1.73
CA SER A 179 -20.72 3.02 2.05
C SER A 179 -19.84 2.76 3.28
N THR A 180 -20.09 1.66 4.00
CA THR A 180 -19.35 1.25 5.20
C THR A 180 -18.39 0.09 4.98
N GLY A 181 -18.28 -0.44 3.75
CA GLY A 181 -17.62 -1.72 3.48
C GLY A 181 -18.58 -2.87 3.74
#